data_AF-A0AAV0B536-F1
#
_entry.id   AF-A0AAV0B536-F1
#
_cell.length_a   1.000
_cell.length_b   1.000
_cell.length_c   1.000
_cell.angle_alpha   90.00
_cell.angle_beta   90.00
_cell.angle_gamma   90.00
#
_symmetry.space_group_name_H-M   'P 1'
#
loop_
_entity.id
_entity.type
_entity.pdbx_description
1 polymer ?
#
loop_
_entity_poly.entity_id
_entity_poly.type
_entity_poly.pdbx_seq_one_letter_code
_entity_poly.pdbx_strand_id
1 'polypeptide(L)' 'FGLLTPTTILVHCIHLDPEELELIKLRGSGLSHCPTSNFNLSSGVCPVKEILDSGFSKVGFLL' A
#
# COMPACT_ATOMS: atom_id res chain seq x y z
N PHE A 1 2.95 -18.42 -4.86
CA PHE A 1 3.45 -18.08 -3.50
C PHE A 1 2.35 -17.87 -2.46
N GLY A 2 1.14 -17.40 -2.81
CA GLY A 2 0.01 -17.36 -1.85
C GLY A 2 0.16 -16.36 -0.71
N LEU A 3 1.00 -15.34 -0.89
CA LEU A 3 1.39 -14.41 0.17
C LEU A 3 0.42 -13.24 0.37
N LEU A 4 -0.52 -13.01 -0.56
CA LEU A 4 -1.57 -12.01 -0.39
C LEU A 4 -2.73 -12.65 0.36
N THR A 5 -2.74 -12.44 1.68
CA THR A 5 -3.77 -12.96 2.58
C THR A 5 -4.37 -11.81 3.39
N PRO A 6 -5.51 -12.02 4.07
CA PRO A 6 -6.10 -11.01 4.95
C PRO A 6 -5.19 -10.53 6.09
N THR A 7 -4.10 -11.24 6.42
CA THR A 7 -3.13 -10.85 7.46
C THR A 7 -1.85 -10.26 6.90
N THR A 8 -1.70 -10.18 5.57
CA THR A 8 -0.54 -9.57 4.93
C THR A 8 -0.65 -8.05 4.95
N ILE A 9 0.46 -7.38 5.29
CA ILE A 9 0.60 -5.93 5.22
C ILE A 9 1.76 -5.62 4.27
N LEU A 10 1.49 -4.92 3.17
CA LEU A 10 2.51 -4.44 2.24
C LEU A 10 2.99 -3.05 2.67
N VAL A 11 4.30 -2.83 2.64
CA VAL A 11 4.93 -1.59 3.10
C VAL A 11 5.39 -0.75 1.91
N HIS A 12 5.42 0.57 2.09
CA HIS A 12 5.86 1.61 1.13
C HIS A 12 4.86 1.88 0.00
N CYS A 13 4.52 0.86 -0.79
CA CYS A 13 3.48 0.90 -1.83
C CYS A 13 3.54 2.14 -2.75
N ILE A 14 4.76 2.53 -3.14
CA ILE A 14 5.03 3.77 -3.90
C ILE A 14 4.76 3.58 -5.40
N HIS A 15 5.02 2.37 -5.92
CA HIS A 15 5.03 2.07 -7.35
C HIS A 15 4.00 1.00 -7.72
N LEU A 16 2.84 1.01 -7.05
CA LEU A 16 1.77 0.06 -7.38
C LEU A 16 1.07 0.48 -8.67
N ASP A 17 0.90 -0.47 -9.58
CA ASP A 17 -0.01 -0.30 -10.71
C ASP A 17 -1.47 -0.45 -10.24
N PRO A 18 -2.45 0.16 -10.94
CA PRO A 18 -3.87 0.07 -10.57
C PRO A 18 -4.39 -1.37 -10.46
N GLU A 19 -3.87 -2.26 -11.32
CA GLU A 19 -4.24 -3.69 -11.36
C GLU A 19 -3.71 -4.44 -10.12
N GLU A 20 -2.51 -4.08 -9.65
CA GLU A 20 -1.93 -4.63 -8.42
C GLU A 20 -2.73 -4.17 -7.19
N LEU A 21 -3.13 -2.90 -7.16
CA LEU A 21 -3.94 -2.35 -6.07
C LEU A 21 -5.30 -3.07 -5.97
N GLU A 22 -5.97 -3.30 -7.10
CA GLU A 22 -7.23 -4.05 -7.13
C GLU A 22 -7.04 -5.52 -6.73
N LEU A 23 -5.93 -6.16 -7.11
CA LEU A 23 -5.61 -7.50 -6.64
C LEU A 23 -5.39 -7.55 -5.12
N ILE A 24 -4.64 -6.61 -4.56
CA ILE A 24 -4.39 -6.51 -3.11
C ILE A 24 -5.72 -6.32 -2.37
N LYS A 25 -6.59 -5.45 -2.88
CA LYS A 25 -7.93 -5.17 -2.36
C LYS A 25 -8.80 -6.42 -2.37
N LEU A 26 -8.86 -7.12 -3.50
CA LEU A 26 -9.62 -8.38 -3.66
C LEU A 26 -9.14 -9.47 -2.70
N ARG A 27 -7.84 -9.50 -2.39
CA ARG A 27 -7.24 -10.48 -1.46
C ARG A 27 -7.38 -10.10 0.02
N GLY A 28 -7.83 -8.88 0.34
CA GLY A 28 -8.02 -8.40 1.71
C GLY A 28 -6.74 -8.04 2.45
N SER A 29 -5.61 -7.94 1.74
CA SER A 29 -4.34 -7.48 2.29
C SER A 29 -4.41 -6.00 2.70
N GLY A 30 -3.58 -5.58 3.65
CA GLY A 30 -3.46 -4.18 4.06
C GLY A 30 -2.25 -3.48 3.45
N LEU A 31 -2.25 -2.16 3.44
CA LEU A 31 -1.10 -1.32 3.09
C LEU A 31 -0.60 -0.54 4.31
N SER A 32 0.70 -0.31 4.39
CA SER A 32 1.36 0.53 5.39
C SER A 32 2.21 1.61 4.72
N HIS A 33 1.84 2.86 4.92
CA HIS A 33 2.58 4.02 4.44
C HIS A 33 3.69 4.43 5.43
N CYS A 34 4.92 4.56 4.93
CA CYS A 34 6.10 4.92 5.71
C CYS A 34 6.76 6.21 5.19
N PRO A 35 6.16 7.39 5.43
CA PRO A 35 6.62 8.65 4.82
C PRO A 35 8.07 8.98 5.17
N THR A 36 8.47 8.79 6.43
CA THR A 36 9.83 9.06 6.92
C THR A 36 10.89 8.25 6.15
N SER A 37 10.66 6.95 6.01
CA SER A 37 11.58 6.05 5.29
C SER A 37 11.61 6.39 3.80
N ASN A 38 10.45 6.59 3.18
CA ASN A 38 10.35 6.92 1.76
C ASN A 38 11.10 8.22 1.42
N PHE A 39 11.00 9.23 2.29
CA PHE A 39 11.71 10.50 2.12
C PHE A 39 13.21 10.34 2.33
N ASN A 40 13.63 9.73 3.44
CA ASN A 40 15.05 9.57 3.78
C ASN A 40 15.83 8.75 2.74
N LEU A 41 15.17 7.78 2.10
CA LEU A 41 15.78 6.92 1.09
C LEU A 41 15.52 7.39 -0.35
N SER A 42 14.89 8.56 -0.53
CA SER A 42 14.50 9.06 -1.86
C SER A 42 13.71 8.04 -2.69
N SER A 43 12.88 7.22 -2.04
CA SER A 43 12.11 6.15 -2.70
C SER A 43 10.88 6.68 -3.45
N GLY A 44 10.40 7.88 -3.09
CA GLY A 44 9.27 8.55 -3.73
C GLY A 44 8.09 8.78 -2.79
N VAL A 45 6.97 9.25 -3.35
CA VAL A 45 5.76 9.60 -2.59
C VAL A 45 4.68 8.55 -2.88
N CYS A 46 4.18 7.90 -1.83
CA CYS A 46 3.07 6.96 -1.98
C CYS A 46 1.77 7.73 -2.30
N PRO A 47 1.00 7.34 -3.33
CA PRO A 47 -0.25 8.00 -3.72
C PRO A 47 -1.41 7.61 -2.79
N VAL A 48 -1.28 7.93 -1.49
CA VAL A 48 -2.24 7.51 -0.45
C VAL A 48 -3.63 8.04 -0.72
N LYS A 49 -3.74 9.26 -1.28
CA LYS A 49 -5.04 9.85 -1.60
C LYS A 49 -5.76 9.05 -2.68
N GLU A 50 -5.07 8.76 -3.78
CA GLU A 50 -5.60 7.99 -4.91
C GLU A 50 -5.99 6.57 -4.47
N ILE A 51 -5.17 5.95 -3.61
CA ILE A 51 -5.46 4.65 -3.02
C ILE A 51 -6.78 4.70 -2.23
N LEU A 52 -6.96 5.68 -1.34
CA LEU A 52 -8.19 5.81 -0.56
C LEU A 52 -9.40 6.12 -1.44
N ASP A 53 -9.24 6.98 -2.45
CA ASP A 53 -10.29 7.37 -3.40
C ASP A 53 -10.73 6.17 -4.28
N SER A 54 -9.90 5.14 -4.47
CA SER A 54 -10.26 3.88 -5.14
C SER A 54 -11.20 2.96 -4.31
N GLY A 55 -11.54 3.36 -3.10
CA GLY A 55 -12.31 2.55 -2.15
C GLY A 55 -11.46 1.51 -1.41
N PHE A 56 -10.13 1.63 -1.45
CA PHE A 56 -9.24 0.82 -0.63
C PHE A 56 -9.30 1.31 0.84
N SER A 57 -9.82 0.49 1.74
CA SER A 57 -10.10 0.92 3.12
C SER A 57 -9.05 0.54 4.17
N LYS A 58 -8.12 -0.38 3.85
CA LYS A 58 -7.18 -0.95 4.82
C LYS A 58 -5.77 -0.34 4.70
N VAL A 59 -5.65 0.95 4.99
CA VAL A 59 -4.39 1.69 4.97
C VAL A 59 -3.99 2.12 6.38
N GLY A 60 -2.78 1.74 6.81
CA GLY A 60 -2.16 2.18 8.05
C GLY A 60 -0.94 3.08 7.80
N PHE A 61 -0.45 3.70 8.88
CA PHE A 61 0.75 4.53 8.85
C PHE A 61 1.77 3.98 9.85
N LEU A 62 3.02 3.83 9.39
CA LEU A 62 4.17 3.52 10.22
C LEU A 62 5.05 4.77 10.29
N LEU A 63 5.29 5.24 11.52
CA LEU A 63 6.09 6.42 11.81
C LEU A 63 7.58 6.10 11.80
#